data_AF-A0A2D4TPI4-F1
#
_entry.id   AF-A0A2D4TPI4-F1
#
_cell.length_a   1.000
_cell.length_b   1.000
_cell.length_c   1.000
_cell.angle_alpha   90.00
_cell.angle_beta   90.00
_cell.angle_gamma   90.00
#
_symmetry.space_group_name_H-M   'P 1'
#
loop_
_entity.id
_entity.type
_entity.pdbx_description
1 polymer ?
#
loop_
_entity_poly.entity_id
_entity_poly.type
_entity_poly.pdbx_seq_one_letter_code
_entity_poly.pdbx_strand_id
1 'polypeptide(L)'
;MFKQLLIIIFIMFLPFQIFSKSELIIVKGMMDIGKGPHPAEKGFEKWIGAGGRVHLNNLKSKGLMSYSIDGKEVLRVNKMSWALTIMDSRNNGMIVGTFEIFPEREEEVLWVGHFKIEGNNGFTHGFLWGVGKNKNEGKIIELTFDEDERNYSKNSKNPNIYFINGFITDQPKEPL
;
A
#
# COMPACT_ATOMS: atom_id res chain seq x y z
N MET A 1 39.37 41.65 -9.24
CA MET A 1 38.64 40.81 -10.22
C MET A 1 38.34 39.39 -9.73
N PHE A 2 39.28 38.67 -9.11
CA PHE A 2 39.06 37.28 -8.66
C PHE A 2 37.92 37.08 -7.63
N LYS A 3 37.74 38.00 -6.67
CA LYS A 3 36.66 37.91 -5.66
C LYS A 3 35.26 38.09 -6.25
N GLN A 4 35.09 38.92 -7.29
CA GLN A 4 33.80 39.13 -7.94
C GLN A 4 33.39 37.90 -8.78
N LEU A 5 34.36 37.25 -9.43
CA LEU A 5 34.11 36.03 -10.21
C LEU A 5 33.66 34.85 -9.32
N LEU A 6 34.23 34.72 -8.12
CA LEU A 6 33.87 33.67 -7.16
C LEU A 6 32.45 33.84 -6.60
N ILE A 7 32.04 35.08 -6.32
CA ILE A 7 30.69 35.42 -5.85
C ILE A 7 29.65 35.11 -6.94
N ILE A 8 29.96 35.42 -8.19
CA ILE A 8 29.09 35.14 -9.34
C ILE A 8 28.90 33.63 -9.54
N ILE A 9 29.96 32.84 -9.42
CA ILE A 9 29.87 31.36 -9.47
C ILE A 9 29.01 30.85 -8.31
N PHE A 10 29.22 31.35 -7.08
CA PHE A 10 28.45 30.94 -5.91
C PHE A 10 26.94 31.24 -6.05
N ILE A 11 26.59 32.41 -6.59
CA ILE A 11 25.19 32.81 -6.86
C ILE A 11 24.57 31.98 -7.99
N MET A 12 25.35 31.58 -9.01
CA MET A 12 24.87 30.71 -10.09
C MET A 12 24.63 29.26 -9.65
N PHE A 13 25.32 28.77 -8.61
CA PHE A 13 25.11 27.42 -8.06
C PHE A 13 24.09 27.35 -6.91
N LEU A 14 23.77 28.47 -6.25
CA LEU A 14 22.71 28.59 -5.26
C LEU A 14 21.32 28.09 -5.74
N PRO A 15 20.84 28.40 -6.97
CA PRO A 15 19.54 27.89 -7.43
C PRO A 15 19.54 26.38 -7.72
N PHE A 16 20.71 25.75 -7.91
CA PHE A 16 20.80 24.31 -8.15
C PHE A 16 20.66 23.47 -6.86
N GLN A 17 20.94 24.05 -5.69
CA GLN A 17 20.82 23.35 -4.41
C GLN A 17 19.47 23.54 -3.70
N ILE A 18 18.61 24.45 -4.17
CA ILE A 18 17.39 24.84 -3.43
C ILE A 18 16.11 24.11 -3.90
N PHE A 19 16.14 23.34 -5.00
CA PHE A 19 14.90 22.75 -5.56
C PHE A 19 14.93 21.23 -5.75
N SER A 20 15.38 20.49 -4.75
CA SER A 20 14.83 19.15 -4.50
C SER A 20 13.68 19.27 -3.52
N LYS A 21 12.60 19.98 -3.88
CA LYS A 21 11.35 19.90 -3.12
C LYS A 21 10.79 18.51 -3.35
N SER A 22 11.01 17.60 -2.40
CA SER A 22 10.29 16.34 -2.35
C SER A 22 8.80 16.64 -2.36
N GLU A 23 8.09 16.24 -3.41
CA GLU A 23 6.68 16.52 -3.55
C GLU A 23 5.88 15.51 -2.71
N LEU A 24 5.42 15.94 -1.54
CA LEU A 24 4.55 15.15 -0.68
C LEU A 24 3.10 15.28 -1.16
N ILE A 25 2.52 14.19 -1.63
CA ILE A 25 1.14 14.09 -2.05
C ILE A 25 0.37 13.32 -1.00
N ILE A 26 -0.70 13.89 -0.43
CA ILE A 26 -1.54 13.21 0.56
C ILE A 26 -2.58 12.34 -0.15
N VAL A 27 -2.71 11.10 0.30
CA VAL A 27 -3.67 10.13 -0.21
C VAL A 27 -4.72 9.84 0.85
N LYS A 28 -6.00 9.98 0.51
CA LYS A 28 -7.14 9.58 1.35
C LYS A 28 -8.18 8.86 0.52
N GLY A 29 -8.74 7.77 1.03
CA GLY A 29 -9.68 6.99 0.25
C GLY A 29 -10.31 5.81 0.97
N MET A 30 -10.86 4.92 0.15
CA MET A 30 -11.51 3.69 0.57
C MET A 30 -11.03 2.53 -0.31
N MET A 31 -10.80 1.38 0.29
CA MET A 31 -10.49 0.13 -0.40
C MET A 31 -11.59 -0.89 -0.13
N ASP A 32 -12.06 -1.54 -1.18
CA ASP A 32 -12.80 -2.79 -1.09
C ASP A 32 -11.83 -3.92 -1.47
N ILE A 33 -11.49 -4.77 -0.49
CA ILE A 33 -10.61 -5.92 -0.70
C ILE A 33 -11.35 -7.08 -1.41
N GLY A 34 -12.63 -6.89 -1.75
CA GLY A 34 -13.48 -7.92 -2.30
C GLY A 34 -13.80 -8.99 -1.26
N LYS A 35 -14.51 -10.05 -1.68
CA LYS A 35 -14.66 -11.23 -0.84
C LYS A 35 -13.29 -11.91 -0.76
N GLY A 36 -12.74 -11.98 0.45
CA GLY A 36 -11.47 -12.67 0.73
C GLY A 36 -11.43 -14.09 0.15
N PRO A 37 -10.25 -14.73 0.11
CA PRO A 37 -10.05 -15.98 -0.61
C PRO A 37 -11.17 -16.98 -0.31
N HIS A 38 -11.92 -17.34 -1.35
CA HIS A 38 -12.97 -18.35 -1.23
C HIS A 38 -12.33 -19.67 -0.75
N PRO A 39 -12.96 -20.45 0.15
CA PRO A 39 -12.32 -21.57 0.85
C PRO A 39 -11.81 -22.76 0.02
N ALA A 40 -11.64 -22.67 -1.29
CA ALA A 40 -11.42 -23.83 -2.15
C ALA A 40 -10.61 -23.59 -3.44
N GLU A 41 -9.76 -22.57 -3.54
CA GLU A 41 -8.80 -22.55 -4.65
C GLU A 41 -7.66 -23.55 -4.38
N LYS A 42 -7.50 -24.54 -5.27
CA LYS A 42 -6.43 -25.55 -5.19
C LYS A 42 -5.06 -24.85 -5.19
N GLY A 43 -4.25 -25.08 -4.15
CA GLY A 43 -2.86 -24.57 -4.06
C GLY A 43 -2.44 -23.96 -2.73
N PHE A 44 -3.33 -23.86 -1.75
CA PHE A 44 -2.99 -23.36 -0.41
C PHE A 44 -2.26 -24.39 0.44
N GLU A 45 -1.10 -24.02 0.97
CA GLU A 45 -0.48 -24.73 2.09
C GLU A 45 -1.10 -24.21 3.39
N LYS A 46 -1.92 -25.04 4.03
CA LYS A 46 -2.51 -24.77 5.35
C LYS A 46 -1.82 -25.63 6.38
N TRP A 47 -1.26 -25.02 7.42
CA TRP A 47 -0.78 -25.74 8.60
C TRP A 47 -1.21 -25.05 9.89
N ILE A 48 -1.23 -25.81 10.97
CA ILE A 48 -1.56 -25.31 12.31
C ILE A 48 -0.29 -25.37 13.13
N GLY A 49 0.17 -24.22 13.62
CA GLY A 49 1.35 -24.15 14.47
C GLY A 49 1.08 -24.66 15.89
N ALA A 50 2.13 -24.87 16.69
CA ALA A 50 2.02 -25.37 18.07
C ALA A 50 1.15 -24.48 19.00
N GLY A 51 0.93 -23.21 18.64
CA GLY A 51 0.03 -22.28 19.33
C GLY A 51 -1.41 -22.26 18.80
N GLY A 52 -1.81 -23.21 17.95
CA GLY A 52 -3.18 -23.31 17.40
C GLY A 52 -3.52 -22.28 16.31
N ARG A 53 -2.54 -21.48 15.87
CA ARG A 53 -2.73 -20.52 14.77
C ARG A 53 -2.74 -21.22 13.43
N VAL A 54 -3.66 -20.81 12.56
CA VAL A 54 -3.75 -21.26 11.18
C VAL A 54 -2.81 -20.41 10.34
N HIS A 55 -1.93 -21.07 9.62
CA HIS A 55 -1.08 -20.47 8.63
C HIS A 55 -1.61 -20.79 7.23
N LEU A 56 -1.68 -19.79 6.35
CA LEU A 56 -2.06 -19.95 4.95
C LEU A 56 -1.03 -19.23 4.09
N ASN A 57 -0.48 -19.92 3.09
CA ASN A 57 0.50 -19.36 2.16
C ASN A 57 -0.06 -19.28 0.73
N ASN A 58 0.54 -18.44 -0.11
CA ASN A 58 0.18 -18.23 -1.52
C ASN A 58 -1.24 -17.69 -1.75
N LEU A 59 -1.73 -16.85 -0.84
CA LEU A 59 -2.99 -16.14 -1.06
C LEU A 59 -2.85 -15.12 -2.20
N LYS A 60 -3.82 -15.13 -3.10
CA LYS A 60 -4.00 -14.13 -4.15
C LYS A 60 -5.33 -13.44 -3.95
N SER A 61 -5.36 -12.13 -4.16
CA SER A 61 -6.59 -11.35 -4.08
C SER A 61 -6.58 -10.22 -5.10
N LYS A 62 -7.76 -9.73 -5.46
CA LYS A 62 -7.95 -8.57 -6.31
C LYS A 62 -9.01 -7.67 -5.67
N GLY A 63 -8.63 -6.44 -5.39
CA GLY A 63 -9.49 -5.42 -4.79
C GLY A 63 -9.57 -4.15 -5.64
N LEU A 64 -10.54 -3.31 -5.32
CA LEU A 64 -10.69 -1.97 -5.88
C LEU A 64 -10.32 -0.94 -4.82
N MET A 65 -9.56 0.09 -5.21
CA MET A 65 -9.20 1.21 -4.36
C MET A 65 -9.65 2.49 -5.01
N SER A 66 -10.44 3.29 -4.29
CA SER A 66 -10.74 4.67 -4.67
C SER A 66 -10.02 5.59 -3.70
N TYR A 67 -9.17 6.48 -4.20
CA TYR A 67 -8.53 7.48 -3.35
C TYR A 67 -8.34 8.80 -4.08
N SER A 68 -8.31 9.88 -3.29
CA SER A 68 -8.04 11.23 -3.77
C SER A 68 -6.54 11.50 -3.76
N ILE A 69 -6.01 11.98 -4.89
CA ILE A 69 -4.69 12.58 -5.03
C ILE A 69 -4.91 14.07 -5.28
N ASP A 70 -4.46 14.93 -4.37
CA ASP A 70 -4.59 16.39 -4.47
C ASP A 70 -6.02 16.87 -4.77
N GLY A 71 -7.02 16.21 -4.17
CA GLY A 71 -8.43 16.53 -4.35
C GLY A 71 -9.09 15.89 -5.59
N LYS A 72 -8.35 15.16 -6.41
CA LYS A 72 -8.90 14.41 -7.56
C LYS A 72 -9.07 12.95 -7.20
N GLU A 73 -10.31 12.45 -7.28
CA GLU A 73 -10.61 11.04 -7.07
C GLU A 73 -10.05 10.18 -8.21
N VAL A 74 -9.46 9.05 -7.84
CA VAL A 74 -8.88 8.09 -8.76
C VAL A 74 -9.26 6.68 -8.34
N LEU A 75 -9.76 5.90 -9.30
CA LEU A 75 -10.02 4.47 -9.13
C LEU A 75 -8.81 3.65 -9.60
N ARG A 76 -8.43 2.67 -8.79
CA ARG A 76 -7.30 1.76 -9.00
C ARG A 76 -7.70 0.33 -8.71
N VAL A 77 -6.99 -0.60 -9.34
CA VAL A 77 -7.07 -2.03 -9.02
C VAL A 77 -5.84 -2.38 -8.19
N ASN A 78 -6.04 -3.08 -7.07
CA ASN A 78 -4.97 -3.69 -6.30
C ASN A 78 -4.99 -5.20 -6.53
N LYS A 79 -3.82 -5.79 -6.77
CA LYS A 79 -3.64 -7.24 -6.81
C LYS A 79 -2.62 -7.66 -5.75
N MET A 80 -2.97 -8.67 -4.98
CA MET A 80 -2.04 -9.38 -4.10
C MET A 80 -1.55 -10.62 -4.85
N SER A 81 -0.26 -10.66 -5.16
CA SER A 81 0.34 -11.76 -5.93
C SER A 81 0.81 -12.90 -5.04
N TRP A 82 1.12 -12.59 -3.79
CA TRP A 82 1.49 -13.53 -2.74
C TRP A 82 1.17 -12.95 -1.36
N ALA A 83 0.67 -13.77 -0.44
CA ALA A 83 0.63 -13.43 0.97
C ALA A 83 0.72 -14.67 1.87
N LEU A 84 1.35 -14.47 3.02
CA LEU A 84 1.38 -15.36 4.17
C LEU A 84 0.44 -14.80 5.25
N THR A 85 -0.54 -15.61 5.65
CA THR A 85 -1.48 -15.31 6.74
C THR A 85 -1.16 -16.20 7.92
N ILE A 86 -1.18 -15.64 9.13
CA ILE A 86 -1.01 -16.33 10.40
C ILE A 86 -2.09 -15.80 11.33
N MET A 87 -3.19 -16.54 11.51
CA MET A 87 -4.36 -16.07 12.27
C MET A 87 -4.88 -17.15 13.22
N ASP A 88 -5.38 -16.77 14.39
CA ASP A 88 -6.12 -17.65 15.28
C ASP A 88 -7.63 -17.71 14.94
N SER A 89 -8.39 -18.50 15.68
CA SER A 89 -9.85 -18.65 15.49
C SER A 89 -10.68 -17.42 15.86
N ARG A 90 -10.06 -16.40 16.48
CA ARG A 90 -10.66 -15.12 16.86
C ARG A 90 -10.22 -13.98 15.94
N ASN A 91 -9.62 -14.31 14.80
CA ASN A 91 -9.03 -13.36 13.86
C ASN A 91 -7.91 -12.50 14.47
N ASN A 92 -7.19 -13.01 15.47
CA ASN A 92 -5.95 -12.37 15.92
C ASN A 92 -4.76 -12.90 15.14
N GLY A 93 -3.91 -12.00 14.66
CA GLY A 93 -2.70 -12.40 13.94
C GLY A 93 -2.25 -11.38 12.92
N MET A 94 -1.63 -11.86 11.84
CA MET A 94 -1.10 -11.01 10.79
C MET A 94 -1.19 -11.63 9.40
N ILE A 95 -1.23 -10.78 8.40
CA ILE A 95 -1.05 -11.09 6.99
C ILE A 95 0.12 -10.25 6.49
N VAL A 96 1.09 -10.86 5.84
CA VAL A 96 2.18 -10.18 5.15
C VAL A 96 2.24 -10.63 3.71
N GLY A 97 2.50 -9.72 2.78
CA GLY A 97 2.47 -10.09 1.37
C GLY A 97 3.04 -9.04 0.45
N THR A 98 2.90 -9.32 -0.85
CA THR A 98 3.26 -8.40 -1.92
C THR A 98 2.02 -7.94 -2.67
N PHE A 99 2.10 -6.74 -3.22
CA PHE A 99 1.01 -6.17 -4.00
C PHE A 99 1.51 -5.52 -5.28
N GLU A 100 0.57 -5.34 -6.20
CA GLU A 100 0.69 -4.52 -7.40
C GLU A 100 -0.53 -3.61 -7.52
N ILE A 101 -0.33 -2.34 -7.86
CA ILE A 101 -1.43 -1.38 -8.10
C ILE A 101 -1.44 -1.00 -9.57
N PHE A 102 -2.63 -0.98 -10.15
CA PHE A 102 -2.88 -0.70 -11.55
C PHE A 102 -3.89 0.45 -11.73
N PRO A 103 -3.93 1.10 -12.90
CA PRO A 103 -5.13 1.84 -13.29
C PRO A 103 -6.33 0.88 -13.39
N GLU A 104 -7.54 1.44 -13.42
CA GLU A 104 -8.80 0.67 -13.53
C GLU A 104 -8.78 -0.38 -14.66
N ARG A 105 -8.18 -0.04 -15.81
CA ARG A 105 -8.08 -0.92 -16.99
C ARG A 105 -6.93 -1.93 -16.97
N GLU A 106 -6.11 -1.94 -15.91
CA GLU A 106 -4.99 -2.87 -15.74
C GLU A 106 -3.93 -2.87 -16.85
N GLU A 107 -3.80 -1.77 -17.57
CA GLU A 107 -2.90 -1.65 -18.73
C GLU A 107 -1.40 -1.63 -18.34
N GLU A 108 -1.06 -1.03 -17.19
CA GLU A 108 0.31 -0.92 -16.71
C GLU A 108 0.39 -0.99 -15.17
N VAL A 109 1.50 -1.51 -14.64
CA VAL A 109 1.76 -1.50 -13.19
C VAL A 109 2.17 -0.08 -12.76
N LEU A 110 1.53 0.45 -11.73
CA LEU A 110 1.84 1.78 -11.17
C LEU A 110 2.71 1.71 -9.94
N TRP A 111 2.52 0.68 -9.12
CA TRP A 111 3.21 0.48 -7.85
C TRP A 111 3.42 -1.01 -7.61
N VAL A 112 4.56 -1.36 -7.03
CA VAL A 112 4.85 -2.70 -6.50
C VAL A 112 5.43 -2.57 -5.11
N GLY A 113 5.10 -3.50 -4.23
CA GLY A 113 5.67 -3.46 -2.89
C GLY A 113 5.16 -4.53 -1.96
N HIS A 114 5.23 -4.22 -0.67
CA HIS A 114 4.87 -5.10 0.43
C HIS A 114 3.75 -4.50 1.27
N PHE A 115 2.99 -5.37 1.92
CA PHE A 115 2.01 -4.96 2.90
C PHE A 115 2.08 -5.83 4.14
N LYS A 116 1.62 -5.26 5.25
CA LYS A 116 1.36 -5.97 6.49
C LYS A 116 0.02 -5.53 7.04
N ILE A 117 -0.80 -6.50 7.38
CA ILE A 117 -2.10 -6.32 8.00
C ILE A 117 -2.07 -7.10 9.32
N GLU A 118 -2.60 -6.51 10.38
CA GLU A 118 -2.74 -7.13 11.69
C GLU A 118 -4.22 -7.19 12.05
N GLY A 119 -4.63 -8.32 12.60
CA GLY A 119 -5.95 -8.52 13.16
C GLY A 119 -5.87 -8.55 14.69
N ASN A 120 -6.73 -7.79 15.37
CA ASN A 120 -6.89 -7.85 16.82
C ASN A 120 -8.38 -7.75 17.19
N ASN A 121 -8.90 -8.79 17.86
CA ASN A 121 -10.29 -8.92 18.30
C ASN A 121 -11.32 -8.66 17.19
N GLY A 122 -10.99 -9.04 15.95
CA GLY A 122 -11.85 -8.86 14.79
C GLY A 122 -11.78 -7.48 14.13
N PHE A 123 -10.89 -6.60 14.58
CA PHE A 123 -10.52 -5.37 13.87
C PHE A 123 -9.23 -5.55 13.11
N THR A 124 -9.20 -4.99 11.90
CA THR A 124 -8.06 -5.13 10.99
C THR A 124 -7.44 -3.76 10.71
N HIS A 125 -6.15 -3.62 10.98
CA HIS A 125 -5.36 -2.44 10.61
C HIS A 125 -4.13 -2.88 9.82
N GLY A 126 -3.59 -2.01 8.96
CA GLY A 126 -2.44 -2.40 8.17
C GLY A 126 -1.73 -1.23 7.52
N PHE A 127 -0.63 -1.55 6.86
CA PHE A 127 0.08 -0.63 5.99
C PHE A 127 0.58 -1.32 4.73
N LEU A 128 0.78 -0.52 3.70
CA LEU A 128 1.32 -0.87 2.41
C LEU A 128 2.44 0.11 2.10
N TRP A 129 3.59 -0.41 1.70
CA TRP A 129 4.72 0.39 1.24
C TRP A 129 5.25 -0.17 -0.07
N GLY A 130 5.48 0.70 -1.05
CA GLY A 130 5.99 0.28 -2.34
C GLY A 130 6.69 1.37 -3.13
N VAL A 131 7.29 0.92 -4.23
CA VAL A 131 8.01 1.75 -5.19
C VAL A 131 7.20 1.89 -6.47
N GLY A 132 7.31 3.06 -7.09
CA GLY A 132 6.61 3.36 -8.33
C GLY A 132 7.22 2.66 -9.54
N LYS A 133 6.35 2.39 -10.52
CA LYS A 133 6.69 1.82 -11.83
C LYS A 133 6.10 2.69 -12.93
N ASN A 134 6.68 2.59 -14.13
CA ASN A 134 6.25 3.34 -15.31
C ASN A 134 6.14 4.84 -14.98
N LYS A 135 4.96 5.43 -15.09
CA LYS A 135 4.73 6.85 -14.80
C LYS A 135 5.02 7.31 -13.37
N ASN A 136 5.21 6.39 -12.42
CA ASN A 136 5.55 6.69 -11.03
C ASN A 136 7.01 6.37 -10.67
N GLU A 137 7.87 6.05 -11.64
CA GLU A 137 9.29 5.78 -11.37
C GLU A 137 9.96 6.90 -10.57
N GLY A 138 10.79 6.52 -9.60
CA GLY A 138 11.44 7.44 -8.68
C GLY A 138 10.55 7.94 -7.54
N LYS A 139 9.33 7.41 -7.39
CA LYS A 139 8.44 7.70 -6.25
C LYS A 139 8.24 6.49 -5.35
N ILE A 140 7.88 6.74 -4.10
CA ILE A 140 7.39 5.75 -3.13
C ILE A 140 5.95 6.05 -2.73
N ILE A 141 5.20 5.02 -2.38
CA ILE A 141 3.85 5.11 -1.83
C ILE A 141 3.80 4.44 -0.47
N GLU A 142 3.18 5.11 0.49
CA GLU A 142 2.89 4.59 1.82
C GLU A 142 1.41 4.79 2.11
N LEU A 143 0.71 3.71 2.40
CA LEU A 143 -0.71 3.72 2.76
C LEU A 143 -0.90 2.98 4.08
N THR A 144 -1.82 3.47 4.89
CA THR A 144 -2.36 2.81 6.07
C THR A 144 -3.81 2.47 5.81
N PHE A 145 -4.28 1.37 6.41
CA PHE A 145 -5.63 0.86 6.29
C PHE A 145 -6.23 0.67 7.66
N ASP A 146 -7.44 1.18 7.84
CA ASP A 146 -8.24 0.91 9.03
C ASP A 146 -9.59 0.36 8.59
N GLU A 147 -9.95 -0.81 9.12
CA GLU A 147 -11.26 -1.40 8.87
C GLU A 147 -12.38 -0.52 9.42
N ASP A 148 -13.43 -0.35 8.64
CA ASP A 148 -14.63 0.35 9.07
C ASP A 148 -15.38 -0.45 10.14
N GLU A 149 -15.69 0.17 11.28
CA GLU A 149 -16.46 -0.45 12.37
C GLU A 149 -17.84 -0.97 11.90
N ARG A 150 -18.38 -0.43 10.80
CA ARG A 150 -19.64 -0.88 10.18
C ARG A 150 -19.53 -2.26 9.53
N ASN A 151 -18.32 -2.81 9.36
CA ASN A 151 -18.09 -4.16 8.84
C ASN A 151 -18.32 -5.26 9.89
N TYR A 152 -18.54 -4.93 11.17
CA TYR A 152 -18.61 -5.86 12.31
C TYR A 152 -19.71 -6.95 12.26
N SER A 153 -20.59 -6.94 11.24
CA SER A 153 -21.67 -7.91 11.12
C SER A 153 -21.28 -9.14 10.30
N LYS A 154 -21.30 -10.33 10.91
CA LYS A 154 -21.17 -11.64 10.22
C LYS A 154 -22.20 -11.87 9.10
N ASN A 155 -23.28 -11.10 9.09
CA ASN A 155 -24.35 -11.13 8.07
C ASN A 155 -24.32 -9.89 7.16
N SER A 156 -23.26 -9.08 7.23
CA SER A 156 -23.09 -7.91 6.39
C SER A 156 -23.03 -8.33 4.92
N LYS A 157 -23.95 -7.81 4.11
CA LYS A 157 -23.82 -7.81 2.65
C LYS A 157 -22.90 -6.69 2.17
N ASN A 158 -22.40 -5.85 3.08
CA ASN A 158 -21.56 -4.72 2.73
C ASN A 158 -20.17 -5.22 2.29
N PRO A 159 -19.53 -4.55 1.33
CA PRO A 159 -18.15 -4.82 0.98
C PRO A 159 -17.24 -4.63 2.21
N ASN A 160 -16.11 -5.33 2.23
CA ASN A 160 -15.11 -5.15 3.29
C ASN A 160 -14.39 -3.82 3.04
N ILE A 161 -14.94 -2.75 3.61
CA ILE A 161 -14.45 -1.37 3.42
C ILE A 161 -13.33 -1.07 4.39
N TYR A 162 -12.22 -0.58 3.86
CA TYR A 162 -11.09 -0.06 4.63
C TYR A 162 -10.86 1.41 4.27
N PHE A 163 -10.66 2.26 5.27
CA PHE A 163 -10.23 3.63 5.06
C PHE A 163 -8.74 3.67 4.79
N ILE A 164 -8.35 4.36 3.72
CA ILE A 164 -6.97 4.52 3.32
C ILE A 164 -6.50 5.92 3.69
N ASN A 165 -5.36 6.01 4.39
CA ASN A 165 -4.64 7.27 4.60
C ASN A 165 -3.17 7.07 4.28
N GLY A 166 -2.52 8.03 3.64
CA GLY A 166 -1.11 7.87 3.31
C GLY A 166 -0.54 9.01 2.50
N PHE A 167 0.60 8.73 1.86
CA PHE A 167 1.27 9.70 1.01
C PHE A 167 2.06 9.04 -0.13
N ILE A 168 2.33 9.84 -1.15
CA ILE A 168 3.31 9.58 -2.20
C ILE A 168 4.42 10.62 -2.04
N THR A 169 5.67 10.19 -2.14
CA THR A 169 6.84 11.09 -2.09
C THR A 169 7.92 10.59 -3.03
N ASP A 170 8.89 11.43 -3.35
CA ASP A 170 10.07 11.03 -4.12
C ASP A 170 10.93 10.03 -3.33
N GLN A 171 11.46 9.05 -4.04
CA GLN A 171 12.39 8.07 -3.48
C GLN A 171 13.72 8.77 -3.15
N PRO A 172 14.29 8.56 -1.95
CA PRO A 172 15.60 9.12 -1.63
C PRO A 172 16.66 8.57 -2.58
N LYS A 173 17.55 9.46 -3.04
CA LYS A 173 18.62 9.12 -4.02
C LYS A 173 19.69 8.20 -3.43
N GLU A 174 19.80 8.14 -2.11
CA GLU A 174 20.73 7.29 -1.39
C GLU A 174 19.94 6.27 -0.55
N PRO A 175 20.31 4.98 -0.57
CA PRO A 175 19.76 4.02 0.38
C PRO A 175 20.20 4.40 1.80
N LEU A 176 19.25 4.38 2.73
CA LEU A 176 19.47 4.61 4.17
C LEU A 176 20.44 3.58 4.75
#